data_AF-T2JAP5-F1
#
_entry.id   AF-T2JAP5-F1
#
_cell.length_a   1.000
_cell.length_b   1.000
_cell.length_c   1.000
_cell.angle_alpha   90.00
_cell.angle_beta   90.00
_cell.angle_gamma   90.00
#
_symmetry.space_group_name_H-M   'P 1'
#
loop_
_entity.id
_entity.type
_entity.pdbx_description
1 polymer ?
#
loop_
_entity_poly.entity_id
_entity_poly.type
_entity_poly.pdbx_seq_one_letter_code
_entity_poly.pdbx_strand_id
1 'polypeptide(L)'
;MYLSINHGWRKLNISLPKWLAWTITFLAVIFGWVMFRAQSLSDAMEMIQAMIGMKGIVIPGEVRGKLGFLTTFGLQVNSWNKFTYLPSFYDSKLLSFLVLFVLMIGALKLPNTQEIAEKIDFNPFWAFILGLLATYYLLSLNRVSEFLYFQF
;
A
#
# COMPACT_ATOMS: atom_id res chain seq x y z
N MET A 1 -17.49 19.20 1.50
CA MET A 1 -17.02 19.50 2.87
C MET A 1 -15.57 19.97 2.92
N TYR A 2 -14.57 19.19 2.48
CA TYR A 2 -13.16 19.60 2.60
C TYR A 2 -12.80 20.91 1.87
N LEU A 3 -13.35 21.14 0.67
CA LEU A 3 -13.19 22.41 -0.06
C LEU A 3 -13.85 23.60 0.66
N SER A 4 -14.94 23.36 1.40
CA SER A 4 -15.65 24.37 2.19
C SER A 4 -14.84 24.77 3.43
N ILE A 5 -14.17 23.81 4.08
CA ILE A 5 -13.25 24.05 5.20
C ILE A 5 -12.01 24.82 4.71
N ASN A 6 -11.45 24.43 3.56
CA ASN A 6 -10.34 25.14 2.93
C ASN A 6 -10.71 26.60 2.55
N HIS A 7 -11.92 26.81 2.02
CA HIS A 7 -12.43 28.17 1.77
C HIS A 7 -12.66 28.96 3.07
N GLY A 8 -13.10 28.30 4.14
CA GLY A 8 -13.22 28.89 5.48
C GLY A 8 -11.88 29.37 6.03
N TRP A 9 -10.83 28.55 5.92
CA TRP A 9 -9.48 28.92 6.34
C TRP A 9 -8.90 30.08 5.53
N ARG A 10 -9.16 30.12 4.23
CA ARG A 10 -8.77 31.26 3.38
C ARG A 10 -9.47 32.56 3.77
N LYS A 11 -10.76 32.49 4.15
CA LYS A 11 -11.48 33.67 4.67
C LYS A 11 -11.00 34.14 6.05
N LEU A 12 -10.44 33.24 6.86
CA LEU A 12 -9.91 33.53 8.20
C LEU A 12 -8.44 33.99 8.19
N ASN A 13 -7.82 34.13 7.01
CA ASN A 13 -6.42 34.55 6.82
C ASN A 13 -5.38 33.72 7.61
N ILE A 14 -5.68 32.43 7.85
CA ILE A 14 -4.77 31.53 8.55
C ILE A 14 -3.79 30.93 7.54
N SER A 15 -2.52 31.33 7.62
CA SER A 15 -1.44 30.80 6.80
C SER A 15 -0.93 29.47 7.37
N LEU A 16 -1.57 28.36 6.98
CA LEU A 16 -1.04 27.03 7.27
C LEU A 16 0.19 26.75 6.40
N PRO A 17 1.29 26.22 6.97
CA PRO A 17 2.43 25.79 6.18
C PRO A 17 2.01 24.65 5.25
N LYS A 18 2.52 24.65 4.02
CA LYS A 18 2.08 23.76 2.93
C LYS A 18 2.08 22.28 3.30
N TRP A 19 3.10 21.83 4.03
CA TRP A 19 3.22 20.44 4.47
C TRP A 19 2.10 20.04 5.44
N LEU A 20 1.69 20.93 6.35
CA LEU A 20 0.62 20.67 7.31
C LEU A 20 -0.76 20.66 6.65
N ALA A 21 -1.00 21.57 5.69
CA ALA A 21 -2.21 21.55 4.89
C ALA A 21 -2.33 20.24 4.07
N TRP A 22 -1.20 19.78 3.52
CA TRP A 22 -1.14 18.52 2.80
C TRP A 22 -1.40 17.31 3.70
N THR A 23 -0.79 17.23 4.89
CA THR A 23 -1.04 16.09 5.81
C THR A 23 -2.50 16.04 6.28
N ILE A 24 -3.09 17.20 6.62
CA ILE A 24 -4.50 17.26 7.04
C ILE A 24 -5.43 16.79 5.92
N THR A 25 -5.22 17.26 4.70
CA THR A 25 -6.06 16.86 3.56
C THR A 25 -5.86 15.39 3.20
N PHE A 26 -4.62 14.91 3.23
CA PHE A 26 -4.29 13.51 2.97
C PHE A 26 -4.96 12.57 4.00
N LEU A 27 -4.81 12.86 5.29
CA LEU A 27 -5.46 12.09 6.35
C LEU A 27 -6.97 12.11 6.17
N ALA A 28 -7.55 13.27 5.89
CA ALA A 28 -8.99 13.39 5.70
C ALA A 28 -9.53 12.52 4.55
N VAL A 29 -8.81 12.46 3.43
CA VAL A 29 -9.15 11.56 2.30
C VAL A 29 -9.05 10.10 2.73
N ILE A 30 -8.00 9.72 3.48
CA ILE A 30 -7.84 8.36 4.01
C ILE A 30 -9.04 7.97 4.89
N PHE A 31 -9.42 8.81 5.85
CA PHE A 31 -10.58 8.56 6.71
C PHE A 31 -11.86 8.37 5.88
N GLY A 32 -12.06 9.20 4.85
CA GLY A 32 -13.17 9.04 3.91
C GLY A 32 -13.14 7.69 3.21
N TRP A 33 -12.00 7.31 2.62
CA TRP A 33 -11.86 6.03 1.91
C TRP A 33 -12.09 4.80 2.79
N VAL A 34 -11.69 4.83 4.06
CA VAL A 34 -11.93 3.70 4.98
C VAL A 34 -13.42 3.44 5.18
N MET A 35 -14.22 4.50 5.35
CA MET A 35 -15.67 4.37 5.56
C MET A 35 -16.39 3.77 4.33
N PHE A 36 -15.91 4.06 3.12
CA PHE A 36 -16.48 3.51 1.89
C PHE A 36 -15.97 2.11 1.54
N ARG A 37 -14.80 1.73 2.04
CA ARG A 37 -14.18 0.41 1.78
C ARG A 37 -14.69 -0.67 2.73
N ALA A 38 -15.03 -0.31 3.97
CA ALA A 38 -15.46 -1.27 4.98
C ALA A 38 -16.83 -1.88 4.67
N GLN A 39 -17.03 -3.15 5.05
CA GLN A 39 -18.30 -3.86 4.81
C GLN A 39 -19.41 -3.42 5.77
N SER A 40 -19.05 -2.87 6.94
CA SER A 40 -19.97 -2.35 7.94
C SER A 40 -19.39 -1.14 8.69
N LEU A 41 -20.23 -0.41 9.41
CA LEU A 41 -19.81 0.73 10.24
C LEU A 41 -18.89 0.29 11.40
N SER A 42 -19.15 -0.88 11.98
CA SER A 42 -18.29 -1.48 13.01
C SER A 42 -16.89 -1.79 12.45
N ASP A 43 -16.81 -2.36 11.25
CA ASP A 43 -15.53 -2.67 10.61
C ASP A 43 -14.74 -1.39 10.29
N ALA A 44 -15.43 -0.33 9.84
CA ALA A 44 -14.81 0.96 9.58
C ALA A 44 -14.18 1.55 10.85
N MET A 45 -14.88 1.50 11.98
CA MET A 45 -14.36 1.96 13.27
C MET A 45 -13.16 1.13 13.71
N GLU A 46 -13.24 -0.20 13.54
CA GLU A 46 -12.13 -1.10 13.84
C GLU A 46 -10.88 -0.83 12.98
N MET A 47 -11.06 -0.54 11.69
CA MET A 47 -9.98 -0.16 10.78
C MET A 47 -9.35 1.17 11.20
N ILE A 48 -10.16 2.18 11.53
CA ILE A 48 -9.68 3.48 12.01
C ILE A 48 -8.89 3.33 13.32
N GLN A 49 -9.40 2.55 14.28
CA GLN A 49 -8.70 2.26 15.53
C GLN A 49 -7.37 1.56 15.30
N ALA A 50 -7.30 0.65 14.32
CA ALA A 50 -6.05 0.02 13.92
C ALA A 50 -5.06 1.05 13.34
N MET A 51 -5.53 1.95 12.48
CA MET A 51 -4.70 2.96 11.81
C MET A 51 -4.10 4.00 12.75
N ILE A 52 -4.82 4.35 13.83
CA ILE A 52 -4.33 5.26 14.88
C ILE A 52 -3.47 4.50 15.91
N GLY A 53 -3.35 3.17 15.79
CA GLY A 53 -2.51 2.33 16.65
C GLY A 53 -3.18 1.89 17.96
N MET A 54 -4.48 2.11 18.13
CA MET A 54 -5.22 1.69 19.33
C MET A 54 -5.35 0.17 19.45
N LYS A 55 -5.21 -0.57 18.34
CA LYS A 55 -5.16 -2.04 18.34
C LYS A 55 -3.73 -2.60 18.59
N GLY A 56 -2.79 -1.74 18.97
CA GLY A 56 -1.40 -2.09 19.23
C GLY A 56 -0.54 -2.01 17.96
N ILE A 57 0.66 -1.47 18.11
CA ILE A 57 1.68 -1.48 17.06
C ILE A 57 2.62 -2.64 17.37
N VAL A 58 2.65 -3.62 16.48
CA VAL A 58 3.47 -4.81 16.64
C VAL A 58 4.80 -4.60 15.93
N ILE A 59 5.88 -4.51 16.71
CA ILE A 59 7.24 -4.33 16.16
C ILE A 59 7.97 -5.68 16.23
N PRO A 60 8.63 -6.12 15.15
CA PRO A 60 9.46 -7.32 15.18
C PRO A 60 10.67 -7.10 16.08
N GLY A 61 10.77 -7.88 17.15
CA GLY A 61 11.88 -7.79 18.08
C GLY A 61 11.90 -8.95 19.06
N GLU A 62 13.06 -9.18 19.66
CA GLU A 62 13.18 -10.07 20.81
C GLU A 62 12.94 -9.26 22.08
N VAL A 63 11.98 -9.70 22.90
CA VAL A 63 11.55 -9.04 24.15
C VAL A 63 12.72 -8.79 25.13
N ARG A 64 13.83 -9.52 24.98
CA ARG A 64 15.01 -9.45 25.85
C ARG A 64 16.10 -8.43 25.45
N GLY A 65 15.98 -7.75 24.30
CA GLY A 65 16.98 -6.77 23.84
C GLY A 65 16.72 -5.33 24.32
N LYS A 66 17.58 -4.37 23.91
CA LYS A 66 17.41 -2.90 24.11
C LYS A 66 16.08 -2.33 23.60
N LEU A 67 15.24 -3.14 22.94
CA LEU A 67 13.90 -2.79 22.46
C LEU A 67 12.80 -3.07 23.49
N GLY A 68 13.11 -3.67 24.64
CA GLY A 68 12.16 -3.92 25.73
C GLY A 68 11.59 -2.64 26.36
N PHE A 69 12.25 -1.48 26.25
CA PHE A 69 11.66 -0.21 26.75
C PHE A 69 10.42 0.21 25.96
N LEU A 70 10.29 -0.26 24.71
CA LEU A 70 9.16 0.07 23.84
C LEU A 70 7.86 -0.57 24.34
N THR A 71 7.93 -1.67 25.11
CA THR A 71 6.74 -2.28 25.72
C THR A 71 6.12 -1.38 26.77
N THR A 72 6.89 -0.49 27.41
CA THR A 72 6.38 0.52 28.36
C THR A 72 5.52 1.58 27.66
N PHE A 73 5.74 1.81 26.36
CA PHE A 73 4.95 2.72 25.53
C PHE A 73 3.72 2.05 24.88
N GLY A 74 3.35 0.82 25.29
CA GLY A 74 2.21 0.09 24.74
C GLY A 74 2.48 -0.62 23.41
N LEU A 75 3.75 -0.70 22.98
CA LEU A 75 4.15 -1.40 21.76
C LEU A 75 4.33 -2.89 22.06
N GLN A 76 3.55 -3.74 21.38
CA GLN A 76 3.64 -5.19 21.59
C GLN A 76 4.81 -5.74 20.77
N VAL A 77 5.87 -6.18 21.45
CA VAL A 77 7.03 -6.81 20.80
C VAL A 77 6.73 -8.29 20.64
N ASN A 78 6.33 -8.70 19.44
CA ASN A 78 6.10 -10.10 19.11
C ASN A 78 7.29 -10.67 18.36
N SER A 79 7.66 -11.90 18.70
CA SER A 79 8.72 -12.64 18.02
C SER A 79 8.48 -12.70 16.52
N TRP A 80 9.57 -12.61 15.75
CA TRP A 80 9.62 -12.65 14.29
C TRP A 80 8.71 -13.71 13.66
N ASN A 81 8.54 -14.86 14.32
CA ASN A 81 7.72 -15.98 13.86
C ASN A 81 6.21 -15.67 13.73
N LYS A 82 5.67 -14.67 14.43
CA LYS A 82 4.22 -14.33 14.38
C LYS A 82 3.80 -13.38 13.25
N PHE A 83 4.73 -12.87 12.44
CA PHE A 83 4.35 -12.10 11.25
C PHE A 83 3.88 -13.05 10.13
N THR A 84 2.56 -13.32 10.11
CA THR A 84 1.89 -14.20 9.15
C THR A 84 1.89 -13.65 7.72
N TYR A 85 2.00 -12.32 7.58
CA TYR A 85 1.94 -11.63 6.29
C TYR A 85 3.31 -11.39 5.64
N LEU A 86 4.41 -11.80 6.28
CA LEU A 86 5.74 -11.71 5.69
C LEU A 86 6.08 -13.06 5.04
N PRO A 87 6.17 -13.15 3.70
CA PRO A 87 6.54 -14.41 3.05
C PRO A 87 7.95 -14.79 3.50
N SER A 88 8.14 -15.99 4.08
CA SER A 88 9.46 -16.49 4.43
C SER A 88 10.18 -16.94 3.16
N PHE A 89 11.24 -16.23 2.80
CA PHE A 89 12.17 -16.69 1.76
C PHE A 89 13.17 -17.64 2.40
N TYR A 90 13.23 -18.89 1.94
CA TYR A 90 14.15 -19.92 2.46
C TYR A 90 14.17 -19.99 3.99
N ASP A 91 12.98 -20.05 4.58
CA ASP A 91 12.77 -20.21 6.03
C ASP A 91 13.37 -19.09 6.92
N SER A 92 13.78 -17.96 6.32
CA SER A 92 14.40 -16.84 7.04
C SER A 92 13.71 -15.51 6.71
N LYS A 93 13.04 -14.94 7.72
CA LYS A 93 12.33 -13.65 7.59
C LYS A 93 13.28 -12.46 7.41
N LEU A 94 14.54 -12.58 7.82
CA LEU A 94 15.57 -11.57 7.57
C LEU A 94 15.90 -11.44 6.08
N LEU A 95 15.96 -12.57 5.35
CA LEU A 95 16.13 -12.54 3.90
C LEU A 95 14.94 -11.87 3.22
N SER A 96 13.71 -12.09 3.71
CA SER A 96 12.53 -11.41 3.20
C SER A 96 12.62 -9.89 3.33
N PHE A 97 13.11 -9.38 4.46
CA PHE A 97 13.35 -7.93 4.62
C PHE A 97 14.45 -7.40 3.69
N LEU A 98 15.53 -8.15 3.50
CA LEU A 98 16.59 -7.78 2.55
C LEU A 98 16.07 -7.75 1.12
N VAL A 99 15.29 -8.76 0.71
CA VAL A 99 14.64 -8.81 -0.60
C VAL A 99 13.67 -7.64 -0.77
N LEU A 100 12.83 -7.35 0.22
CA LEU A 100 11.92 -6.20 0.18
C LEU A 100 12.68 -4.88 0.07
N PHE A 101 13.81 -4.74 0.76
CA PHE A 101 14.66 -3.56 0.68
C PHE A 101 15.30 -3.41 -0.70
N VAL A 102 15.80 -4.51 -1.28
CA VAL A 102 16.34 -4.53 -2.66
C VAL A 102 15.24 -4.22 -3.68
N LEU A 103 14.04 -4.79 -3.51
CA LEU A 103 12.88 -4.50 -4.36
C LEU A 103 12.43 -3.05 -4.22
N MET A 104 12.49 -2.47 -3.03
CA MET A 104 12.19 -1.04 -2.81
C MET A 104 13.19 -0.15 -3.54
N ILE A 105 14.48 -0.46 -3.45
CA ILE A 105 15.51 0.24 -4.23
C ILE A 105 15.29 0.06 -5.73
N GLY A 106 14.92 -1.16 -6.15
CA GLY A 106 14.55 -1.48 -7.52
C GLY A 106 13.37 -0.64 -8.00
N ALA A 107 12.28 -0.60 -7.25
CA ALA A 107 11.07 0.16 -7.57
C ALA A 107 11.32 1.68 -7.64
N LEU A 108 12.26 2.21 -6.86
CA LEU A 108 12.65 3.63 -6.91
C LEU A 108 13.56 3.96 -8.10
N LYS A 109 14.35 3.01 -8.60
CA LYS A 109 15.32 3.22 -9.68
C LYS A 109 14.85 2.75 -11.05
N LEU A 110 13.95 1.78 -11.08
CA LEU A 110 13.36 1.28 -12.32
C LEU A 110 12.42 2.36 -12.86
N PRO A 111 12.53 2.69 -14.15
CA PRO A 111 11.64 3.66 -14.76
C PRO A 111 10.21 3.15 -14.61
N ASN A 112 9.32 4.04 -14.15
CA ASN A 112 7.90 3.73 -14.07
C ASN A 112 7.40 3.34 -15.47
N THR A 113 6.39 2.46 -15.56
CA THR A 113 5.78 2.02 -16.82
C THR A 113 5.43 3.20 -17.73
N GLN A 114 5.02 4.33 -17.16
CA GLN A 114 4.73 5.56 -17.89
C GLN A 114 5.99 6.19 -18.53
N GLU A 115 7.12 6.21 -17.83
CA GLU A 115 8.39 6.70 -18.39
C GLU A 115 8.93 5.78 -19.48
N ILE A 116 8.66 4.48 -19.38
CA ILE A 116 9.01 3.51 -20.42
C ILE A 116 8.15 3.77 -21.67
N ALA A 117 6.85 3.99 -21.51
CA ALA A 117 5.94 4.28 -22.61
C ALA A 117 6.31 5.57 -23.36
N GLU A 118 6.78 6.60 -22.66
CA GLU A 118 7.24 7.86 -23.26
C GLU A 118 8.56 7.72 -24.06
N LYS A 119 9.41 6.74 -23.71
CA LYS A 119 10.69 6.48 -24.40
C LYS A 119 10.57 5.51 -25.57
N ILE A 120 9.43 4.83 -25.71
CA ILE A 120 9.21 3.88 -26.80
C ILE A 120 8.65 4.63 -28.01
N ASP A 121 9.42 4.63 -29.09
CA ASP A 121 8.91 5.04 -30.39
C ASP A 121 8.07 3.90 -31.00
N PHE A 122 6.76 4.13 -31.11
CA PHE A 122 5.82 3.18 -31.69
C PHE A 122 5.99 3.10 -33.23
N ASN A 123 6.94 2.28 -33.69
CA ASN A 123 7.11 1.90 -35.09
C ASN A 123 6.07 0.81 -35.50
N PRO A 124 5.56 0.76 -36.75
CA PRO A 124 4.76 -0.35 -37.30
C PRO A 124 5.17 -1.78 -36.93
N PHE A 125 6.44 -2.05 -36.64
CA PHE A 125 6.89 -3.35 -36.12
C PHE A 125 6.26 -3.69 -34.75
N TRP A 126 6.10 -2.71 -33.86
CA TRP A 126 5.38 -2.88 -32.59
C TRP A 126 3.91 -3.19 -32.81
N ALA A 127 3.27 -2.60 -33.82
CA ALA A 127 1.89 -2.93 -34.16
C ALA A 127 1.74 -4.38 -34.63
N PHE A 128 2.72 -4.90 -35.39
CA PHE A 128 2.77 -6.30 -35.79
C PHE A 128 2.95 -7.24 -34.58
N ILE A 129 3.89 -6.94 -33.69
CA ILE A 129 4.11 -7.72 -32.46
C ILE A 129 2.87 -7.71 -31.56
N LEU A 130 2.29 -6.52 -31.32
CA LEU A 130 1.06 -6.38 -30.52
C LEU A 130 -0.11 -7.11 -31.16
N GLY A 131 -0.22 -7.11 -32.50
CA GLY A 131 -1.24 -7.86 -33.23
C GLY A 131 -1.08 -9.38 -33.09
N LEU A 132 0.15 -9.90 -33.17
CA LEU A 132 0.44 -11.32 -32.91
C LEU A 132 0.14 -11.71 -31.47
N LEU A 133 0.56 -10.88 -30.50
CA LEU A 133 0.27 -11.10 -29.08
C LEU A 133 -1.24 -11.06 -28.82
N ALA A 134 -1.96 -10.07 -29.32
CA ALA A 134 -3.41 -9.95 -29.16
C ALA A 134 -4.13 -11.17 -29.76
N THR A 135 -3.70 -11.63 -30.94
CA THR A 135 -4.25 -12.84 -31.57
C THR A 135 -3.97 -14.08 -30.70
N TYR A 136 -2.74 -14.25 -30.20
CA TYR A 136 -2.39 -15.33 -29.29
C TYR A 136 -3.23 -15.31 -28.01
N TYR A 137 -3.42 -14.14 -27.40
CA TYR A 137 -4.26 -13.98 -26.22
C TYR A 137 -5.72 -14.27 -26.51
N LEU A 138 -6.28 -13.78 -27.61
CA LEU A 138 -7.66 -14.06 -28.03
C LEU A 138 -7.88 -15.57 -28.24
N LEU A 139 -6.92 -16.27 -28.83
CA LEU A 139 -6.98 -17.72 -28.97
C LEU A 139 -6.84 -18.44 -27.60
N SER A 140 -6.07 -17.86 -26.68
CA SER A 140 -5.90 -18.37 -25.31
C SER A 140 -7.08 -18.07 -24.38
N LEU A 141 -8.03 -17.20 -24.75
CA LEU A 141 -9.26 -16.93 -23.99
C LEU A 141 -10.20 -18.15 -23.92
N ASN A 142 -10.00 -19.14 -24.79
CA ASN A 142 -10.75 -20.39 -24.72
C ASN A 142 -10.31 -21.30 -23.56
N ARG A 143 -9.30 -20.91 -22.79
CA ARG A 143 -9.04 -21.57 -21.50
C ARG A 143 -10.07 -21.06 -20.51
N VAL A 144 -10.80 -21.99 -19.89
CA VAL A 144 -11.66 -21.69 -18.75
C VAL A 144 -10.76 -21.06 -17.68
N SER A 145 -10.84 -19.74 -17.54
CA SER A 145 -10.27 -19.05 -16.41
C SER A 145 -11.17 -19.39 -15.24
N GLU A 146 -10.72 -20.29 -14.38
CA GLU A 146 -11.37 -20.50 -13.09
C GLU A 146 -11.40 -19.13 -12.40
N PHE A 147 -12.60 -18.54 -12.30
CA PHE A 147 -12.79 -17.34 -11.52
C PHE A 147 -12.50 -17.75 -10.07
N LEU A 148 -11.33 -17.37 -9.57
CA LEU A 148 -10.93 -17.48 -8.15
C LEU A 148 -11.95 -16.87 -7.17
N TYR A 149 -12.97 -16.17 -7.67
CA TYR A 149 -14.05 -15.55 -6.91
C TYR A 149 -15.21 -16.47 -6.56
N PHE A 150 -15.30 -17.69 -7.12
CA PHE A 150 -16.32 -18.65 -6.72
C PHE A 150 -15.74 -19.66 -5.72
N GLN A 151 -15.42 -19.18 -4.52
CA GLN A 151 -15.47 -19.99 -3.31
C GLN A 151 -16.71 -19.58 -2.53
N PHE A 152 -17.86 -20.17 -2.90
CA PHE A 152 -19.03 -20.21 -2.03
C PHE A 152 -19.08 -21.60 -1.40
#